data_AF-A0A8H2PS51-F1
#
_entry.id   AF-A0A8H2PS51-F1
#
_cell.length_a   1.000
_cell.length_b   1.000
_cell.length_c   1.000
_cell.angle_alpha   90.00
_cell.angle_beta   90.00
_cell.angle_gamma   90.00
#
_symmetry.space_group_name_H-M   'P 1'
#
loop_
_entity.id
_entity.type
_entity.pdbx_description
1 polymer ?
#
loop_
_entity_poly.entity_id
_entity_poly.type
_entity_poly.pdbx_seq_one_letter_code
_entity_poly.pdbx_strand_id
1 'polypeptide(L)' 'MLIKIDDYVLNTDKITKIYVDKDGKYVVVYFSENDKITFNFPHHESQHSFLERIGLKTYFA' A
#
# COMPACT_ATOMS: atom_id res chain seq x y z
N MET A 1 -11.28 -6.82 -1.81
CA MET A 1 -11.78 -6.48 -0.47
C MET A 1 -11.65 -4.97 -0.30
N LEU A 2 -12.59 -4.30 0.36
CA LEU A 2 -12.47 -2.85 0.63
C LEU A 2 -11.76 -2.64 1.97
N ILE A 3 -10.71 -1.83 1.97
CA ILE A 3 -9.94 -1.50 3.16
C ILE A 3 -9.95 0.01 3.32
N LYS A 4 -10.38 0.46 4.50
CA LYS A 4 -10.29 1.87 4.87
C LYS A 4 -8.93 2.13 5.52
N ILE A 5 -8.18 3.06 4.96
CA ILE A 5 -6.89 3.51 5.49
C ILE A 5 -6.96 5.02 5.56
N ASP A 6 -7.00 5.53 6.79
CA ASP A 6 -7.27 6.93 7.09
C ASP A 6 -8.53 7.43 6.35
N ASP A 7 -8.38 8.44 5.48
CA ASP A 7 -9.45 9.01 4.64
C ASP A 7 -9.61 8.32 3.28
N TYR A 8 -8.83 7.27 3.00
CA TYR A 8 -8.86 6.54 1.73
C TYR A 8 -9.59 5.19 1.87
N VAL A 9 -10.42 4.88 0.88
CA VAL A 9 -11.02 3.56 0.71
C VAL A 9 -10.35 2.88 -0.48
N LEU A 10 -9.54 1.86 -0.19
CA LEU A 10 -8.82 1.07 -1.17
C LEU A 10 -9.62 -0.19 -1.49
N ASN A 11 -9.88 -0.44 -2.77
CA ASN A 11 -10.33 -1.75 -3.22
C ASN A 11 -9.12 -2.61 -3.58
N THR A 12 -8.77 -3.55 -2.70
CA THR A 12 -7.62 -4.43 -2.90
C THR A 12 -7.76 -5.38 -4.07
N ASP A 13 -8.98 -5.70 -4.51
CA ASP A 13 -9.19 -6.59 -5.67
C ASP A 13 -8.79 -5.90 -6.98
N LYS A 14 -8.76 -4.56 -6.98
CA LYS A 14 -8.37 -3.76 -8.14
C LYS A 14 -6.87 -3.46 -8.17
N ILE A 15 -6.14 -3.81 -7.12
CA ILE A 15 -4.71 -3.54 -7.06
C ILE A 15 -4.00 -4.48 -8.03
N THR A 16 -3.29 -3.90 -8.99
CA THR A 16 -2.49 -4.63 -9.97
C THR A 16 -1.04 -4.74 -9.56
N LYS A 17 -0.51 -3.72 -8.87
CA LYS A 17 0.88 -3.68 -8.43
C LYS A 17 1.03 -2.81 -7.19
N ILE A 18 1.93 -3.22 -6.30
CA ILE A 18 2.34 -2.41 -5.15
C ILE A 18 3.85 -2.22 -5.25
N TYR A 19 4.29 -0.97 -5.16
CA TYR A 19 5.70 -0.60 -5.07
C TYR A 19 5.97 -0.08 -3.67
N VAL A 20 6.93 -0.71 -3.00
CA VAL A 20 7.35 -0.33 -1.65
C VAL A 20 8.71 0.35 -1.78
N ASP A 21 8.80 1.59 -1.30
CA ASP A 21 10.07 2.29 -1.23
C ASP A 21 11.02 1.61 -0.25
N LYS A 22 12.28 1.42 -0.65
CA LYS A 22 13.29 0.71 0.15
C LYS A 22 13.74 1.49 1.38
N ASP A 23 13.63 2.83 1.35
CA ASP A 23 13.92 3.66 2.52
C ASP A 23 12.73 3.74 3.48
N GLY A 24 11.61 3.12 3.12
CA GLY A 24 10.38 3.07 3.90
C GLY A 24 9.60 4.38 3.93
N LYS A 25 9.86 5.31 3.00
CA LYS A 25 9.25 6.64 3.00
C LYS A 25 7.86 6.69 2.38
N TYR A 26 7.56 5.78 1.46
CA TYR A 26 6.27 5.75 0.77
C TYR A 26 5.93 4.35 0.21
N VAL A 27 4.66 4.15 -0.12
CA VAL A 27 4.15 3.00 -0.87
C VAL A 27 3.29 3.53 -2.00
N VAL A 28 3.49 3.00 -3.20
CA VAL A 28 2.66 3.30 -4.37
C VAL A 28 1.79 2.10 -4.68
N VAL A 29 0.48 2.31 -4.68
CA VAL A 29 -0.52 1.31 -5.05
C VAL A 29 -1.03 1.63 -6.44
N TYR A 30 -0.86 0.71 -7.38
CA TYR A 30 -1.34 0.82 -8.75
C TYR A 30 -2.62 0.02 -8.93
N PHE A 31 -3.63 0.64 -9.53
CA PHE A 31 -4.86 -0.02 -9.98
C PHE A 31 -4.88 -0.21 -11.50
N SER A 32 -4.10 0.58 -12.23
CA SER A 32 -3.77 0.39 -13.66
C SER A 32 -2.42 1.05 -13.97
N GLU A 33 -1.97 1.03 -15.23
CA GLU A 33 -0.73 1.71 -15.63
C GLU A 33 -0.75 3.23 -15.37
N ASN A 34 -1.93 3.84 -15.49
CA ASN A 34 -2.13 5.28 -15.33
C ASN A 34 -2.83 5.68 -14.03
N ASP A 35 -3.40 4.70 -13.31
CA ASP A 35 -4.12 4.94 -12.05
C ASP A 35 -3.32 4.38 -10.87
N LYS A 36 -2.84 5.28 -10.03
CA LYS A 36 -2.02 4.96 -8.86
C LYS A 36 -2.26 5.95 -7.73
N ILE A 37 -2.13 5.48 -6.50
CA ILE A 37 -2.14 6.30 -5.29
C ILE A 37 -0.81 6.10 -4.57
N THR A 38 -0.20 7.21 -4.16
CA THR A 38 1.01 7.19 -3.34
C THR A 38 0.65 7.53 -1.90
N PHE A 39 1.01 6.64 -0.98
CA PHE A 39 0.88 6.82 0.46
C PHE A 39 2.26 7.15 1.03
N ASN A 40 2.38 8.30 1.68
CA ASN A 40 3.62 8.71 2.32
C ASN A 40 3.63 8.26 3.78
N PHE A 41 4.73 7.63 4.20
CA PHE A 41 4.95 7.16 5.56
C PHE A 41 6.16 7.89 6.13
N PRO A 42 5.96 9.00 6.86
CA PRO A 42 7.07 9.69 7.53
C PRO A 42 7.73 8.83 8.62
N HIS A 43 7.07 7.73 9.04
CA HIS A 43 7.56 6.75 10.00
C HIS A 43 7.46 5.33 9.44
N HIS A 44 8.56 4.58 9.48
CA HIS A 44 8.69 3.23 8.89
C HIS A 44 7.72 2.19 9.53
N GLU A 45 7.38 2.35 10.81
CA GLU A 45 6.43 1.45 11.50
C GLU A 45 5.01 1.53 10.91
N SER A 46 4.59 2.72 10.47
CA SER A 46 3.29 2.92 9.83
C SER A 46 3.21 2.24 8.46
N GLN A 47 4.34 2.14 7.75
CA GLN A 47 4.43 1.44 6.47
C GLN A 47 4.23 -0.07 6.64
N HIS A 48 4.86 -0.67 7.64
CA HIS A 48 4.72 -2.11 7.90
C HIS A 48 3.26 -2.47 8.22
N SER A 49 2.63 -1.70 9.11
CA SER A 49 1.22 -1.90 9.46
C SER A 49 0.28 -1.71 8.26
N PHE A 50 0.60 -0.76 7.37
CA PHE A 50 -0.13 -0.57 6.11
C PHE A 50 -0.05 -1.80 5.20
N LEU A 51 1.16 -2.34 4.99
CA LEU A 51 1.38 -3.52 4.14
C LEU A 51 0.67 -4.76 4.68
N GLU A 52 0.67 -4.96 6.01
CA GLU A 52 -0.08 -6.03 6.64
C GLU A 52 -1.59 -5.88 6.44
N ARG A 53 -2.12 -4.67 6.60
CA ARG A 53 -3.54 -4.37 6.43
C ARG A 53 -4.01 -4.68 5.01
N ILE A 54 -3.24 -4.32 3.99
CA ILE A 54 -3.60 -4.59 2.58
C ILE A 54 -3.40 -6.05 2.15
N GLY A 55 -3.06 -6.94 3.08
CA GLY A 55 -3.02 -8.38 2.84
C GLY A 55 -1.70 -8.89 2.26
N LEU A 56 -0.64 -8.07 2.19
CA LEU A 56 0.70 -8.47 1.74
C LEU A 56 1.49 -9.22 2.83
N LYS A 57 0.84 -10.12 3.59
CA LYS A 57 1.52 -10.94 4.61
C LYS A 57 2.64 -11.83 4.03
N THR A 58 2.68 -12.01 2.71
CA THR A 58 3.58 -12.94 2.01
C THR A 58 4.80 -12.29 1.34
N TYR A 59 4.99 -10.98 1.39
CA TYR A 59 6.13 -10.33 0.71
C TYR A 59 7.44 -10.27 1.52
N PHE A 60 7.43 -10.73 2.77
CA PHE A 60 8.61 -10.76 3.65
C PHE A 60 9.08 -12.18 4.01
N ALA A 61 8.86 -13.16 3.12
CA ALA A 61 9.42 -14.51 3.25
C ALA A 61 10.70 -14.66 2.41
#